data_AF-A0A8S9SW22-F1
#
_entry.id   AF-A0A8S9SW22-F1
#
_cell.length_a   1.000
_cell.length_b   1.000
_cell.length_c   1.000
_cell.angle_alpha   90.00
_cell.angle_beta   90.00
_cell.angle_gamma   90.00
#
_symmetry.space_group_name_H-M   'P 1'
#
loop_
_entity.id
_entity.type
_entity.pdbx_description
1 polymer ?
#
loop_
_entity_poly.entity_id
_entity_poly.type
_entity_poly.pdbx_seq_one_letter_code
_entity_poly.pdbx_strand_id
1 'polypeptide(L)'
;MGSSVITSLSLSFKQVPPTAVPAFLDYVLSSTGVSPSTLFESLIKELSFRAEKFPSDDCNHIASLVAGICHLLKSFGFGTEDNHNALQLFVWRVFVPLMKMVRAYDLGMLNKVNLPPPAVY
;
A
#
# COMPACT_ATOMS: atom_id res chain seq x y z
N MET A 1 -17.90 10.69 -7.47
CA MET A 1 -16.92 11.62 -6.85
C MET A 1 -15.74 10.89 -6.21
N GLY A 2 -15.92 9.75 -5.51
CA GLY A 2 -14.81 9.04 -4.84
C GLY A 2 -13.64 8.57 -5.73
N SER A 3 -13.87 8.15 -6.98
CA SER A 3 -12.81 7.64 -7.88
C SER A 3 -11.73 8.69 -8.23
N SER A 4 -12.13 9.96 -8.40
CA SER A 4 -11.20 11.06 -8.72
C SER A 4 -10.27 11.39 -7.54
N VAL A 5 -10.82 11.36 -6.32
CA VAL A 5 -10.07 11.61 -5.08
C VAL A 5 -9.01 10.54 -4.86
N ILE A 6 -9.37 9.26 -5.02
CA ILE A 6 -8.45 8.13 -4.83
C ILE A 6 -7.30 8.16 -5.85
N THR A 7 -7.61 8.42 -7.11
CA THR A 7 -6.57 8.53 -8.16
C THR A 7 -5.61 9.69 -7.87
N SER A 8 -6.14 10.84 -7.44
CA SER A 8 -5.31 12.01 -7.06
C SER A 8 -4.48 11.75 -5.80
N LEU A 9 -5.05 11.03 -4.83
CA LEU A 9 -4.39 10.65 -3.58
C LEU A 9 -3.23 9.67 -3.84
N SER A 10 -3.48 8.65 -4.65
CA SER A 10 -2.45 7.72 -5.13
C SER A 10 -1.28 8.44 -5.77
N LEU A 11 -1.56 9.35 -6.72
CA LEU A 11 -0.53 10.14 -7.38
C LEU A 11 0.25 11.00 -6.37
N SER A 12 -0.45 11.57 -5.39
CA SER A 12 0.19 12.34 -4.31
C SER A 12 1.13 11.47 -3.48
N PHE A 13 0.74 10.22 -3.16
CA PHE A 13 1.58 9.27 -2.42
C PHE A 13 2.88 8.87 -3.12
N LYS A 14 3.01 9.11 -4.42
CA LYS A 14 4.31 8.99 -5.12
C LYS A 14 5.28 10.12 -4.78
N GLN A 15 4.75 11.27 -4.36
CA GLN A 15 5.51 12.50 -4.17
C GLN A 15 5.76 12.81 -2.69
N VAL A 16 4.90 12.32 -1.79
CA VAL A 16 5.12 12.46 -0.34
C VAL A 16 5.90 11.27 0.24
N PRO A 17 6.84 11.52 1.17
CA PRO A 17 7.49 10.46 1.92
C PRO A 17 6.46 9.73 2.81
N PRO A 18 6.64 8.42 3.08
CA PRO A 18 5.70 7.63 3.87
C PRO A 18 5.41 8.21 5.26
N THR A 19 6.38 8.90 5.86
CA THR A 19 6.25 9.55 7.17
C THR A 19 5.30 10.76 7.16
N ALA A 20 5.10 11.41 6.02
CA ALA A 20 4.20 12.55 5.87
C ALA A 20 2.76 12.14 5.50
N VAL A 21 2.56 10.89 5.06
CA VAL A 21 1.26 10.38 4.62
C VAL A 21 0.15 10.49 5.68
N PRO A 22 0.38 10.16 6.97
CA PRO A 22 -0.66 10.30 8.00
C PRO A 22 -1.19 11.73 8.12
N ALA A 23 -0.30 12.72 8.21
CA ALA A 23 -0.68 14.13 8.34
C ALA A 23 -1.41 14.63 7.08
N PHE A 24 -0.96 14.19 5.90
CA PHE A 24 -1.64 14.52 4.64
C PHE A 24 -3.04 13.90 4.57
N LEU A 25 -3.22 12.67 5.04
CA LEU A 25 -4.52 12.02 5.12
C LEU A 25 -5.47 12.74 6.08
N ASP A 26 -4.99 13.15 7.24
CA ASP A 26 -5.80 13.92 8.20
C ASP A 26 -6.32 15.21 7.57
N TYR A 27 -5.46 15.91 6.82
CA TYR A 27 -5.88 17.08 6.04
C TYR A 27 -6.93 16.71 4.98
N VAL A 28 -6.71 15.67 4.17
CA VAL A 28 -7.68 15.25 3.14
C VAL A 28 -9.03 14.88 3.75
N LEU A 29 -9.05 14.12 4.84
CA LEU A 29 -10.29 13.73 5.53
C LEU A 29 -11.05 14.96 6.04
N SER A 30 -10.34 15.93 6.64
CA SER A 30 -10.93 17.19 7.11
C SER A 30 -11.46 18.07 5.96
N SER A 31 -10.77 18.10 4.82
CA SER A 31 -11.06 19.02 3.71
C SER A 31 -12.09 18.47 2.72
N THR A 32 -12.22 17.16 2.58
CA THR A 32 -13.07 16.52 1.56
C THR A 32 -14.34 15.87 2.12
N GLY A 33 -14.40 15.66 3.45
CA GLY A 33 -15.52 15.00 4.11
C GLY A 33 -15.69 13.52 3.72
N VAL A 34 -14.69 12.92 3.07
CA VAL A 34 -14.71 11.50 2.71
C VAL A 34 -14.58 10.66 3.99
N SER A 35 -15.38 9.59 4.08
CA SER A 35 -15.30 8.70 5.24
C SER A 35 -13.97 7.92 5.25
N PRO A 36 -13.33 7.75 6.42
CA PRO A 36 -12.09 6.98 6.54
C PRO A 36 -12.21 5.53 6.03
N SER A 37 -13.36 4.88 6.26
CA SER A 37 -13.65 3.51 5.83
C SER A 37 -13.72 3.36 4.31
N THR A 38 -14.42 4.28 3.62
CA THR A 38 -14.49 4.27 2.15
C THR A 38 -13.12 4.54 1.52
N LEU A 39 -12.34 5.43 2.12
CA LEU A 39 -10.96 5.71 1.69
C LEU A 39 -10.07 4.47 1.84
N PHE A 40 -10.19 3.76 2.98
CA PHE A 40 -9.45 2.54 3.25
C PHE A 40 -9.74 1.43 2.24
N GLU A 41 -11.02 1.10 1.98
CA GLU A 41 -11.37 0.07 1.02
C GLU A 41 -10.85 0.38 -0.40
N SER A 42 -10.88 1.66 -0.77
CA SER A 42 -10.41 2.12 -2.07
C SER A 42 -8.89 2.00 -2.21
N LEU A 43 -8.14 2.38 -1.17
CA LEU A 43 -6.67 2.25 -1.15
C LEU A 43 -6.21 0.78 -1.14
N ILE A 44 -6.94 -0.10 -0.43
CA ILE A 44 -6.67 -1.54 -0.47
C ILE A 44 -6.85 -2.11 -1.89
N LYS A 45 -7.90 -1.69 -2.61
CA LYS A 45 -8.11 -2.10 -4.01
C LYS A 45 -6.97 -1.64 -4.91
N GLU A 46 -6.52 -0.40 -4.73
CA GLU A 46 -5.42 0.16 -5.50
C GLU A 46 -4.09 -0.57 -5.25
N LEU A 47 -3.77 -0.84 -3.98
CA LEU A 47 -2.56 -1.61 -3.62
C LEU A 47 -2.61 -3.03 -4.18
N SER A 48 -3.77 -3.71 -4.12
CA SER A 48 -3.94 -5.06 -4.65
C SER A 48 -3.63 -5.12 -6.15
N PHE A 49 -4.08 -4.14 -6.93
CA PHE A 49 -3.78 -4.05 -8.37
C PHE A 49 -2.28 -3.82 -8.64
N ARG A 50 -1.62 -3.03 -7.79
CA ARG A 50 -0.20 -2.70 -7.96
C ARG A 50 0.73 -3.85 -7.54
N ALA A 51 0.35 -4.62 -6.53
CA ALA A 51 1.11 -5.78 -6.07
C ALA A 51 1.27 -6.88 -7.14
N GLU A 52 0.35 -6.97 -8.10
CA GLU A 52 0.44 -7.94 -9.22
C GLU A 52 1.53 -7.58 -10.24
N LYS A 53 1.91 -6.30 -10.38
CA LYS A 53 2.79 -5.83 -11.48
C LYS A 53 4.22 -5.49 -11.08
N PHE A 54 4.53 -5.52 -9.79
CA PHE A 54 5.87 -5.43 -9.21
C PHE A 54 6.96 -4.64 -9.96
N PRO A 55 6.77 -3.34 -10.23
CA PRO A 55 7.90 -2.53 -10.68
C PRO A 55 8.84 -2.30 -9.48
N SER A 56 10.08 -2.78 -9.59
CA SER A 56 11.14 -2.65 -8.57
C SER A 56 11.40 -1.21 -8.10
N ASP A 57 10.97 -0.20 -8.86
CA ASP A 57 11.22 1.22 -8.60
C ASP A 57 10.17 1.93 -7.73
N ASP A 58 9.13 1.23 -7.27
CA ASP A 58 7.97 1.86 -6.61
C ASP A 58 7.86 1.56 -5.10
N CYS A 59 8.96 1.12 -4.44
CA CYS A 59 8.96 0.77 -3.02
C CYS A 59 8.51 1.91 -2.10
N ASN A 60 8.91 3.15 -2.39
CA ASN A 60 8.48 4.33 -1.62
C ASN A 60 6.97 4.58 -1.77
N HIS A 61 6.44 4.40 -2.98
CA HIS A 61 5.00 4.57 -3.22
C HIS A 61 4.19 3.47 -2.53
N ILE A 62 4.66 2.22 -2.55
CA ILE A 62 4.05 1.11 -1.79
C ILE A 62 4.10 1.41 -0.29
N ALA A 63 5.24 1.86 0.24
CA ALA A 63 5.37 2.23 1.64
C ALA A 63 4.42 3.37 2.02
N SER A 64 4.26 4.38 1.17
CA SER A 64 3.30 5.47 1.35
C SER A 64 1.85 4.98 1.36
N LEU A 65 1.47 4.11 0.42
CA LEU A 65 0.14 3.48 0.39
C LEU A 65 -0.14 2.67 1.67
N VAL A 66 0.81 1.84 2.08
CA VAL A 66 0.68 1.02 3.29
C VAL A 66 0.61 1.89 4.55
N ALA A 67 1.43 2.93 4.64
CA ALA A 67 1.37 3.90 5.74
C ALA A 67 -0.01 4.56 5.84
N GLY A 68 -0.59 4.92 4.70
CA GLY A 68 -1.93 5.48 4.64
C GLY A 68 -3.01 4.50 5.09
N ILE A 69 -2.96 3.26 4.61
CA ILE A 69 -3.89 2.19 5.01
C ILE A 69 -3.78 1.91 6.51
N CYS A 70 -2.57 1.83 7.07
CA CYS A 70 -2.34 1.62 8.49
C CYS A 70 -2.89 2.78 9.35
N HIS A 71 -2.70 4.02 8.89
CA HIS A 71 -3.24 5.21 9.58
C HIS A 71 -4.76 5.19 9.62
N LEU A 72 -5.40 4.86 8.49
CA LEU A 72 -6.86 4.74 8.40
C LEU A 72 -7.37 3.58 9.28
N LEU A 73 -6.74 2.41 9.21
CA LEU A 73 -7.10 1.28 10.07
C LEU A 73 -6.98 1.65 11.55
N LYS A 74 -5.98 2.45 11.93
CA LYS A 74 -5.86 2.96 13.31
C LYS A 74 -6.99 3.93 13.67
N SER A 75 -7.45 4.76 12.74
CA SER A 75 -8.42 5.83 13.02
C SER A 75 -9.86 5.34 13.19
N PHE A 76 -10.25 4.27 12.48
CA PHE A 76 -11.61 3.71 12.59
C PHE A 76 -11.66 2.24 13.06
N GLY A 77 -10.53 1.54 13.06
CA GLY A 77 -10.45 0.06 13.15
C GLY A 77 -10.23 -0.55 14.54
N PHE A 78 -10.09 0.26 15.60
CA PHE A 78 -9.93 -0.25 16.97
C PHE A 78 -11.12 0.19 17.85
N GLY A 79 -12.10 -0.69 18.09
CA GLY A 79 -13.11 -0.52 19.15
C GLY A 79 -14.59 -0.84 18.85
N THR A 80 -14.98 -1.12 17.61
CA THR A 80 -16.36 -1.42 17.18
C THR A 80 -16.52 -2.86 16.62
N GLU A 81 -17.70 -3.48 16.76
CA GLU A 81 -17.97 -4.88 16.37
C GLU A 81 -17.79 -5.16 14.85
N ASP A 82 -17.91 -4.14 13.99
CA ASP A 82 -17.66 -4.23 12.54
C ASP A 82 -16.16 -4.36 12.17
N ASN A 83 -15.24 -4.30 13.15
CA ASN A 83 -13.79 -4.22 12.91
C ASN A 83 -13.10 -5.52 12.52
N HIS A 84 -13.72 -6.68 12.76
CA HIS A 84 -13.13 -7.94 12.34
C HIS A 84 -12.91 -7.98 10.82
N ASN A 85 -13.80 -7.37 10.05
CA ASN A 85 -13.71 -7.35 8.60
C ASN A 85 -12.56 -6.45 8.11
N ALA A 86 -12.35 -5.28 8.71
CA ALA A 86 -11.30 -4.35 8.27
C ALA A 86 -9.89 -4.91 8.50
N LEU A 87 -9.64 -5.50 9.68
CA LEU A 87 -8.35 -6.10 9.99
C LEU A 87 -8.12 -7.37 9.15
N GLN A 88 -9.16 -8.19 8.94
CA GLN A 88 -9.08 -9.34 8.03
C GLN A 88 -8.76 -8.91 6.59
N LEU A 89 -9.41 -7.87 6.08
CA LEU A 89 -9.13 -7.30 4.77
C LEU A 89 -7.70 -6.78 4.69
N PHE A 90 -7.22 -6.08 5.71
CA PHE A 90 -5.82 -5.64 5.78
C PHE A 90 -4.86 -6.82 5.71
N VAL A 91 -5.05 -7.85 6.53
CA VAL A 91 -4.17 -9.03 6.51
C VAL A 91 -4.19 -9.71 5.14
N TRP A 92 -5.38 -9.95 4.59
CA TRP A 92 -5.55 -10.71 3.36
C TRP A 92 -5.12 -9.96 2.10
N ARG A 93 -5.41 -8.66 2.02
CA ARG A 93 -5.21 -7.84 0.82
C ARG A 93 -3.94 -6.98 0.86
N VAL A 94 -3.36 -6.76 2.03
CA VAL A 94 -2.14 -5.94 2.20
C VAL A 94 -0.99 -6.81 2.69
N PHE A 95 -1.12 -7.40 3.87
CA PHE A 95 0.00 -8.08 4.53
C PHE A 95 0.46 -9.34 3.78
N VAL A 96 -0.45 -10.24 3.41
CA VAL A 96 -0.09 -11.48 2.69
C VAL A 96 0.57 -11.20 1.33
N PRO A 97 0.05 -10.30 0.46
CA PRO A 97 0.73 -9.92 -0.77
C PRO A 97 2.12 -9.32 -0.54
N LEU A 98 2.28 -8.43 0.46
CA LEU A 98 3.59 -7.85 0.80
C LEU A 98 4.61 -8.92 1.22
N MET A 99 4.19 -9.89 2.03
CA MET A 99 5.07 -11.00 2.44
C MET A 99 5.50 -11.87 1.26
N LYS A 100 4.59 -12.13 0.31
CA LYS A 100 4.92 -12.83 -0.94
C LYS A 100 5.91 -12.01 -1.79
N MET A 101 5.71 -10.70 -1.83
CA MET A 101 6.57 -9.72 -2.49
C MET A 101 8.00 -9.76 -1.93
N VAL A 102 8.18 -9.70 -0.62
CA VAL A 102 9.51 -9.77 0.03
C VAL A 102 10.21 -11.07 -0.33
N ARG A 103 9.51 -12.20 -0.25
CA ARG A 103 10.06 -13.51 -0.63
C ARG A 103 10.49 -13.56 -2.11
N ALA A 104 9.68 -13.03 -3.01
CA ALA A 104 9.99 -13.00 -4.44
C ALA A 104 11.20 -12.10 -4.74
N TYR A 105 11.32 -10.96 -4.04
CA TYR A 105 12.45 -10.06 -4.14
C TYR A 105 13.74 -10.73 -3.65
N ASP A 106 13.71 -11.37 -2.47
CA ASP A 106 14.86 -12.11 -1.92
C ASP A 106 15.33 -13.22 -2.86
N LEU A 107 14.39 -14.04 -3.38
CA LEU A 107 14.69 -15.08 -4.36
C LEU A 107 15.27 -14.51 -5.66
N GLY A 108 14.72 -13.39 -6.15
CA GLY A 108 15.22 -12.70 -7.33
C GLY A 108 16.63 -12.15 -7.15
N MET A 109 16.94 -11.61 -5.97
CA MET A 109 18.29 -11.19 -5.60
C MET A 109 19.26 -12.36 -5.52
N LEU A 110 18.88 -13.46 -4.86
CA LEU A 110 19.71 -14.67 -4.78
C LEU A 110 20.04 -15.25 -6.16
N ASN A 111 19.06 -15.26 -7.08
CA ASN A 111 19.30 -15.72 -8.46
C ASN A 111 20.29 -14.83 -9.22
N LYS A 112 20.31 -13.51 -8.97
CA LYS A 112 21.29 -12.60 -9.58
C LYS A 112 22.71 -12.81 -9.04
N VAL A 113 22.83 -13.18 -7.77
CA VAL A 113 24.14 -13.46 -7.14
C VAL A 113 24.69 -14.84 -7.53
N ASN A 114 23.81 -15.81 -7.79
CA ASN A 114 24.19 -17.17 -8.19
C ASN A 114 24.30 -17.37 -9.72
N LEU A 115 24.22 -16.32 -10.53
CA LEU A 115 24.42 -16.47 -11.98
C LEU A 115 25.90 -16.84 -12.24
N PRO A 116 26.19 -17.96 -12.92
CA PRO A 116 27.55 -18.24 -13.36
C PRO A 116 28.01 -17.12 -14.32
N PRO A 117 29.31 -16.76 -14.31
CA PRO A 117 29.82 -15.72 -15.20
C PRO A 117 29.47 -16.05 -16.66
N PRO A 118 29.17 -15.05 -17.51
CA PRO A 118 28.84 -15.28 -18.90
C PRO A 118 29.98 -16.08 -19.55
N ALA A 119 29.64 -17.21 -20.15
CA ALA A 119 30.59 -18.01 -20.91
C ALA A 119 31.12 -17.14 -22.05
N VAL A 120 32.39 -16.77 -21.96
CA VAL A 120 33.12 -16.08 -23.02
C VAL A 120 33.34 -17.14 -24.11
N TYR A 121 32.58 -17.04 -25.20
CA TYR A 121 32.85 -17.75 -26.45
C TYR A 121 33.62 -16.84 -27.41
#